data_AF-A0A5Q0H1S9-F1
#
_entry.id   AF-A0A5Q0H1S9-F1
#
_cell.length_a   1.000
_cell.length_b   1.000
_cell.length_c   1.000
_cell.angle_alpha   90.00
_cell.angle_beta   90.00
_cell.angle_gamma   90.00
#
_symmetry.space_group_name_H-M   'P 1'
#
loop_
_entity.id
_entity.type
_entity.pdbx_description
1 polymer ?
#
loop_
_entity_poly.entity_id
_entity_poly.type
_entity_poly.pdbx_seq_one_letter_code
_entity_poly.pdbx_strand_id
1 'polypeptide(L)'
;MLASSGNAPSAVTRGAVARALAKPSSKAVAVLGACVALLTTLLVTFGAGTASAHGAVSDPPSRHYGCYFRWPNGPTQQMATEDPMCYQAWQADPSAMYNWNGLLRENVAGNHQAAVPDGKMCSGGLAANGRYAALDKPGAWKTVDRPARFTLNLHDQSSHGADYIRVYATKQGFDPKTQPLTWGSLELVGQTGRIPTGTTTPVEVNAPGRSGHHVLFTVWQASHLDQSYYFCSDVNFTDGGTPTSTTTTTTTTTTTTTSSDVPSRGCSATYRTTAQWSGGFQAEVRVTAGSAAITGWTVGWTFAAGERVNSIWGATATTSGTSVSARNAAYNGSLAAGGSTTFGFVASGTAGTPTLTCTAS
;
A
#
# COMPACT_ATOMS: atom_id res chain seq x y z
N MET A 1 25.44 60.24 -99.35
CA MET A 1 24.29 60.26 -98.41
C MET A 1 24.85 60.10 -97.00
N LEU A 2 24.82 61.22 -96.26
CA LEU A 2 25.06 61.47 -94.82
C LEU A 2 26.19 60.69 -94.08
N ALA A 3 27.40 61.23 -94.29
CA ALA A 3 28.53 61.56 -93.39
C ALA A 3 28.96 60.69 -92.18
N SER A 4 30.30 60.53 -92.14
CA SER A 4 31.20 59.87 -91.17
C SER A 4 31.78 60.84 -90.13
N SER A 5 32.03 60.35 -88.90
CA SER A 5 33.17 60.67 -87.99
C SER A 5 32.92 59.96 -86.64
N GLY A 6 33.85 59.39 -85.85
CA GLY A 6 35.30 59.42 -85.78
C GLY A 6 35.77 59.92 -84.41
N ASN A 7 36.12 59.01 -83.47
CA ASN A 7 37.21 59.03 -82.46
C ASN A 7 36.90 58.39 -81.09
N ALA A 8 37.86 57.58 -80.61
CA ALA A 8 38.08 57.10 -79.24
C ALA A 8 39.08 58.05 -78.50
N PRO A 9 39.71 57.75 -77.33
CA PRO A 9 39.45 56.75 -76.26
C PRO A 9 39.59 57.34 -74.82
N SER A 10 39.41 56.49 -73.78
CA SER A 10 40.09 56.43 -72.44
C SER A 10 39.08 56.11 -71.32
N ALA A 11 39.04 54.88 -70.80
CA ALA A 11 39.87 54.29 -69.74
C ALA A 11 39.38 54.61 -68.31
N VAL A 12 39.05 53.57 -67.53
CA VAL A 12 39.76 53.17 -66.29
C VAL A 12 38.87 52.24 -65.46
N THR A 13 39.49 51.14 -65.06
CA THR A 13 38.99 49.96 -64.35
C THR A 13 39.20 50.11 -62.83
N ARG A 14 38.25 49.54 -62.05
CA ARG A 14 38.36 48.97 -60.68
C ARG A 14 39.26 49.65 -59.63
N GLY A 15 38.64 50.05 -58.52
CA GLY A 15 39.30 50.20 -57.21
C GLY A 15 38.34 49.86 -56.06
N ALA A 16 38.56 48.71 -55.42
CA ALA A 16 37.87 48.31 -54.20
C ALA A 16 38.36 49.15 -53.02
N VAL A 17 37.45 49.77 -52.27
CA VAL A 17 37.80 50.50 -51.04
C VAL A 17 37.65 49.56 -49.86
N ALA A 18 38.79 49.12 -49.32
CA ALA A 18 38.88 48.47 -48.03
C ALA A 18 38.55 49.49 -46.92
N ARG A 19 37.42 49.29 -46.20
CA ARG A 19 37.19 49.96 -44.92
C ARG A 19 37.79 49.12 -43.81
N ALA A 20 38.81 49.68 -43.16
CA ALA A 20 39.38 49.17 -41.93
C ALA A 20 38.30 49.14 -40.84
N LEU A 21 37.95 47.95 -40.35
CA LEU A 21 37.19 47.77 -39.12
C LEU A 21 38.15 47.97 -37.95
N ALA A 22 37.88 48.99 -37.13
CA ALA A 22 38.58 49.24 -35.88
C ALA A 22 38.40 48.04 -34.93
N LYS A 23 39.49 47.57 -34.32
CA LYS A 23 39.46 46.57 -33.24
C LYS A 23 38.73 47.15 -32.02
N PRO A 24 37.62 46.54 -31.54
CA PRO A 24 37.05 46.92 -30.26
C PRO A 24 37.95 46.44 -29.12
N SER A 25 38.10 47.30 -28.11
CA SER A 25 38.91 47.12 -26.92
C SER A 25 38.39 46.00 -26.01
N SER A 26 39.31 45.27 -25.38
CA SER A 26 39.12 44.04 -24.61
C SER A 26 38.34 44.18 -23.29
N LYS A 27 37.51 45.20 -23.12
CA LYS A 27 36.77 45.47 -21.86
C LYS A 27 35.26 45.58 -22.02
N ALA A 28 34.71 45.37 -23.22
CA ALA A 28 33.27 45.49 -23.49
C ALA A 28 32.56 44.17 -23.88
N VAL A 29 33.16 43.01 -23.56
CA VAL A 29 32.54 41.67 -23.78
C VAL A 29 32.05 41.03 -22.47
N ALA A 30 32.29 41.65 -21.31
CA ALA A 30 31.99 41.04 -20.01
C ALA A 30 30.56 41.28 -19.48
N VAL A 31 29.63 41.86 -20.25
CA VAL A 31 28.26 42.16 -19.73
C VAL A 31 27.12 41.64 -20.64
N LEU A 32 27.39 41.15 -21.85
CA LEU A 32 26.36 40.48 -22.69
C LEU A 32 26.52 38.94 -22.77
N GLY A 33 27.42 38.36 -21.97
CA GLY A 33 27.53 36.91 -21.77
C GLY A 33 26.78 36.38 -20.54
N ALA A 34 26.04 37.24 -19.83
CA ALA A 34 25.35 36.89 -18.58
C ALA A 34 23.83 36.69 -18.75
N CYS A 35 23.23 37.04 -19.89
CA CYS A 35 21.78 36.89 -20.10
C CYS A 35 21.38 35.72 -21.01
N VAL A 36 22.33 35.03 -21.65
CA VAL A 36 22.05 33.80 -22.44
C VAL A 36 22.50 32.52 -21.73
N ALA A 37 23.33 32.63 -20.69
CA ALA A 37 23.66 31.52 -19.79
C ALA A 37 22.66 31.35 -18.62
N LEU A 38 21.63 32.21 -18.52
CA LEU A 38 20.60 32.18 -17.49
C LEU A 38 19.22 31.68 -17.98
N LEU A 39 19.11 31.25 -19.25
CA LEU A 39 17.90 30.69 -19.83
C LEU A 39 18.03 29.23 -20.32
N THR A 40 19.14 28.55 -20.00
CA THR A 40 19.35 27.12 -20.32
C THR A 40 19.60 26.24 -19.08
N THR A 41 19.35 26.75 -17.88
CA THR A 41 18.89 25.91 -16.76
C THR A 41 17.38 25.84 -16.81
N LEU A 42 16.83 25.29 -17.90
CA LEU A 42 15.53 24.65 -17.83
C LEU A 42 15.75 23.47 -16.90
N LEU A 43 15.43 23.70 -15.63
CA LEU A 43 15.33 22.71 -14.60
C LEU A 43 14.48 21.58 -15.20
N VAL A 44 15.14 20.53 -15.68
CA VAL A 44 14.48 19.24 -15.84
C VAL A 44 14.26 18.80 -14.40
N THR A 45 13.22 19.36 -13.79
CA THR A 45 12.45 18.61 -12.82
C THR A 45 11.93 17.43 -13.63
N PHE A 46 12.72 16.37 -13.72
CA PHE A 46 12.13 15.06 -13.60
C PHE A 46 11.35 15.16 -12.30
N GLY A 47 10.05 15.43 -12.42
CA GLY A 47 9.14 15.04 -11.36
C GLY A 47 9.55 13.62 -11.05
N ALA A 48 9.96 13.37 -9.80
CA ALA A 48 9.91 12.02 -9.30
C ALA A 48 8.50 11.58 -9.64
N GLY A 49 8.36 10.74 -10.67
CA GLY A 49 7.07 10.15 -10.98
C GLY A 49 6.58 9.62 -9.65
N THR A 50 5.36 9.96 -9.28
CA THR A 50 4.68 9.22 -8.23
C THR A 50 4.80 7.77 -8.65
N ALA A 51 5.75 7.04 -8.07
CA ALA A 51 5.90 5.62 -8.32
C ALA A 51 4.53 5.06 -7.98
N SER A 52 3.85 4.57 -9.01
CA SER A 52 2.47 4.14 -8.89
C SER A 52 2.50 2.94 -7.95
N ALA A 53 1.95 3.18 -6.79
CA ALA A 53 2.09 2.40 -5.59
C ALA A 53 0.70 1.81 -5.37
N HIS A 54 0.57 0.48 -5.34
CA HIS A 54 -0.74 -0.14 -5.55
C HIS A 54 -1.20 -1.06 -4.44
N GLY A 55 -0.36 -1.40 -3.46
CA GLY A 55 -0.82 -2.35 -2.48
C GLY A 55 0.01 -2.49 -1.23
N ALA A 56 -0.61 -3.15 -0.26
CA ALA A 56 0.01 -3.57 0.98
C ALA A 56 -0.72 -4.78 1.53
N VAL A 57 -0.06 -5.52 2.43
CA VAL A 57 -0.79 -6.48 3.27
C VAL A 57 -1.76 -5.70 4.15
N SER A 58 -3.05 -5.95 3.94
CA SER A 58 -4.14 -5.30 4.66
C SER A 58 -4.57 -6.09 5.90
N ASP A 59 -4.35 -7.41 5.91
CA ASP A 59 -4.66 -8.28 7.02
C ASP A 59 -3.70 -9.49 7.11
N PRO A 60 -2.94 -9.71 8.20
CA PRO A 60 -2.69 -8.76 9.28
C PRO A 60 -1.95 -7.54 8.72
N PRO A 61 -2.34 -6.31 9.10
CA PRO A 61 -1.90 -5.10 8.43
C PRO A 61 -0.39 -4.93 8.53
N SER A 62 0.24 -4.59 7.40
CA SER A 62 1.64 -4.19 7.39
C SER A 62 1.87 -2.93 8.24
N ARG A 63 3.09 -2.71 8.73
CA ARG A 63 3.42 -1.61 9.66
C ARG A 63 2.90 -0.25 9.18
N HIS A 64 3.25 0.16 7.96
CA HIS A 64 2.82 1.45 7.41
C HIS A 64 1.33 1.50 7.10
N TYR A 65 0.73 0.42 6.56
CA TYR A 65 -0.71 0.33 6.32
C TYR A 65 -1.48 0.48 7.65
N GLY A 66 -1.10 -0.28 8.67
CA GLY A 66 -1.70 -0.21 10.00
C GLY A 66 -1.54 1.17 10.65
N CYS A 67 -0.37 1.80 10.55
CA CYS A 67 -0.16 3.15 11.05
C CYS A 67 -1.03 4.19 10.35
N TYR A 68 -1.15 4.11 9.02
CA TYR A 68 -2.01 5.00 8.25
C TYR A 68 -3.49 4.87 8.66
N PHE A 69 -4.00 3.64 8.77
CA PHE A 69 -5.42 3.43 9.08
C PHE A 69 -5.80 3.67 10.54
N ARG A 70 -4.89 3.44 11.50
CA ARG A 70 -5.13 3.81 12.90
C ARG A 70 -4.99 5.31 13.14
N TRP A 71 -4.13 5.98 12.39
CA TRP A 71 -3.78 7.39 12.59
C TRP A 71 -3.80 8.20 11.29
N PRO A 72 -4.96 8.31 10.62
CA PRO A 72 -5.04 8.92 9.28
C PRO A 72 -4.71 10.41 9.25
N ASN A 73 -4.79 11.08 10.40
CA ASN A 73 -4.52 12.52 10.55
C ASN A 73 -3.09 12.83 11.01
N GLY A 74 -2.19 11.83 11.01
CA GLY A 74 -0.78 12.01 11.38
C GLY A 74 -0.52 11.97 12.90
N PRO A 75 0.67 12.40 13.34
CA PRO A 75 1.13 12.22 14.71
C PRO A 75 0.40 13.13 15.71
N THR A 76 -0.05 12.54 16.82
CA THR A 76 -0.65 13.25 17.96
C THR A 76 0.08 12.90 19.26
N GLN A 77 -0.12 13.70 20.31
CA GLN A 77 0.45 13.36 21.62
C GLN A 77 -0.12 12.05 22.19
N GLN A 78 -1.39 11.74 21.89
CA GLN A 78 -2.02 10.47 22.22
C GLN A 78 -1.31 9.28 21.55
N MET A 79 -0.94 9.43 20.27
CA MET A 79 -0.19 8.40 19.55
C MET A 79 1.18 8.14 20.19
N ALA A 80 1.86 9.17 20.70
CA ALA A 80 3.15 9.00 21.38
C ALA A 80 3.08 8.04 22.57
N THR A 81 1.96 8.03 23.28
CA THR A 81 1.73 7.12 24.42
C THR A 81 1.10 5.79 24.01
N GLU A 82 0.17 5.80 23.06
CA GLU A 82 -0.62 4.61 22.72
C GLU A 82 0.04 3.73 21.63
N ASP A 83 0.73 4.33 20.68
CA ASP A 83 1.35 3.67 19.52
C ASP A 83 2.72 4.30 19.20
N PRO A 84 3.70 4.17 20.11
CA PRO A 84 4.99 4.87 19.98
C PRO A 84 5.77 4.48 18.72
N MET A 85 5.53 3.29 18.16
CA MET A 85 6.18 2.86 16.93
C MET A 85 5.57 3.50 15.67
N CYS A 86 4.25 3.70 15.63
CA CYS A 86 3.67 4.56 14.60
C CYS A 86 4.06 6.03 14.83
N TYR A 87 4.12 6.50 16.07
CA TYR A 87 4.54 7.87 16.38
C TYR A 87 5.92 8.19 15.83
N GLN A 88 6.92 7.37 16.13
CA GLN A 88 8.27 7.59 15.60
C GLN A 88 8.31 7.49 14.06
N ALA A 89 7.49 6.64 13.44
CA ALA A 89 7.43 6.53 11.99
C ALA A 89 6.83 7.80 11.35
N TRP A 90 5.73 8.30 11.90
CA TRP A 90 5.11 9.56 11.50
C TRP A 90 6.02 10.77 11.70
N GLN A 91 6.80 10.80 12.79
CA GLN A 91 7.78 11.87 13.03
C GLN A 91 8.96 11.80 12.05
N ALA A 92 9.36 10.60 11.63
CA ALA A 92 10.49 10.44 10.73
C ALA A 92 10.17 10.82 9.28
N ASP A 93 9.08 10.29 8.73
CA ASP A 93 8.59 10.66 7.38
C ASP A 93 7.11 10.30 7.23
N PRO A 94 6.18 11.30 7.31
CA PRO A 94 4.76 11.09 7.05
C PRO A 94 4.46 10.43 5.69
N SER A 95 5.34 10.64 4.70
CA SER A 95 5.18 10.07 3.35
C SER A 95 5.22 8.55 3.37
N ALA A 96 5.84 7.92 4.37
CA ALA A 96 5.83 6.46 4.53
C ALA A 96 4.42 5.91 4.76
N MET A 97 3.55 6.67 5.45
CA MET A 97 2.17 6.27 5.72
C MET A 97 1.23 6.78 4.64
N TYR A 98 1.40 8.00 4.13
CA TYR A 98 0.56 8.47 3.03
C TYR A 98 0.77 7.66 1.74
N ASN A 99 1.99 7.21 1.47
CA ASN A 99 2.32 6.30 0.37
C ASN A 99 2.44 4.85 0.88
N TRP A 100 1.48 4.42 1.71
CA TRP A 100 1.45 3.06 2.27
C TRP A 100 1.45 1.98 1.18
N ASN A 101 0.96 2.29 -0.01
CA ASN A 101 0.87 1.38 -1.15
C ASN A 101 2.19 1.24 -1.93
N GLY A 102 3.25 1.95 -1.53
CA GLY A 102 4.43 2.22 -2.37
C GLY A 102 5.74 1.62 -1.90
N LEU A 103 5.70 0.67 -0.96
CA LEU A 103 6.89 0.01 -0.47
C LEU A 103 7.34 -1.08 -1.44
N LEU A 104 8.00 -0.64 -2.52
CA LEU A 104 8.42 -1.48 -3.63
C LEU A 104 9.88 -1.24 -4.03
N ARG A 105 10.43 -2.22 -4.75
CA ARG A 105 11.64 -2.10 -5.54
C ARG A 105 11.37 -2.60 -6.95
N GLU A 106 12.16 -2.11 -7.90
CA GLU A 106 12.16 -2.59 -9.28
C GLU A 106 13.51 -3.19 -9.64
N ASN A 107 13.55 -4.03 -10.66
CA ASN A 107 14.77 -4.63 -11.20
C ASN A 107 15.52 -5.49 -10.16
N VAL A 108 14.79 -6.19 -9.28
CA VAL A 108 15.37 -7.09 -8.26
C VAL A 108 15.75 -8.44 -8.87
N ALA A 109 15.15 -8.82 -10.00
CA ALA A 109 15.38 -10.09 -10.70
C ALA A 109 15.27 -11.32 -9.78
N GLY A 110 14.36 -11.26 -8.79
CA GLY A 110 14.16 -12.32 -7.79
C GLY A 110 15.26 -12.45 -6.72
N ASN A 111 16.35 -11.67 -6.79
CA ASN A 111 17.41 -11.69 -5.79
C ASN A 111 17.08 -10.78 -4.59
N HIS A 112 16.04 -11.16 -3.84
CA HIS A 112 15.53 -10.36 -2.73
C HIS A 112 16.56 -10.17 -1.61
N GLN A 113 17.39 -11.17 -1.31
CA GLN A 113 18.37 -11.08 -0.24
C GLN A 113 19.45 -10.03 -0.51
N ALA A 114 19.89 -9.90 -1.77
CA ALA A 114 20.83 -8.85 -2.16
C ALA A 114 20.18 -7.47 -2.14
N ALA A 115 18.92 -7.37 -2.60
CA ALA A 115 18.20 -6.09 -2.68
C ALA A 115 17.70 -5.58 -1.32
N VAL A 116 17.50 -6.47 -0.35
CA VAL A 116 16.94 -6.19 0.96
C VAL A 116 17.86 -6.78 2.04
N PRO A 117 18.88 -6.04 2.50
CA PRO A 117 19.82 -6.52 3.50
C PRO A 117 19.19 -6.75 4.88
N ASP A 118 19.89 -7.52 5.72
CA ASP A 118 19.57 -7.69 7.13
C ASP A 118 19.44 -6.34 7.85
N GLY A 119 18.44 -6.23 8.73
CA GLY A 119 18.09 -5.01 9.44
C GLY A 119 17.45 -3.91 8.58
N LYS A 120 17.23 -4.16 7.27
CA LYS A 120 16.57 -3.25 6.32
C LYS A 120 15.35 -3.89 5.65
N MET A 121 14.81 -4.93 6.25
CA MET A 121 13.75 -5.73 5.65
C MET A 121 12.43 -4.98 5.57
N CYS A 122 12.03 -4.31 6.65
CA CYS A 122 10.73 -3.65 6.74
C CYS A 122 10.66 -2.34 5.96
N SER A 123 11.79 -1.79 5.54
CA SER A 123 11.88 -0.67 4.58
C SER A 123 12.09 -1.12 3.13
N GLY A 124 12.14 -2.43 2.85
CA GLY A 124 12.44 -2.95 1.51
C GLY A 124 13.84 -2.56 1.04
N GLY A 125 14.85 -2.62 1.91
CA GLY A 125 16.23 -2.26 1.60
C GLY A 125 16.39 -0.75 1.41
N LEU A 126 15.78 0.06 2.29
CA LEU A 126 15.72 1.52 2.16
C LEU A 126 15.13 1.96 0.81
N ALA A 127 14.04 1.30 0.38
CA ALA A 127 13.31 1.65 -0.83
C ALA A 127 12.85 3.11 -0.82
N ALA A 128 12.60 3.65 -2.02
CA ALA A 128 12.16 5.03 -2.22
C ALA A 128 13.03 6.07 -1.49
N ASN A 129 14.36 5.97 -1.66
CA ASN A 129 15.35 6.85 -1.02
C ASN A 129 15.24 6.90 0.51
N GLY A 130 14.93 5.76 1.14
CA GLY A 130 14.84 5.65 2.59
C GLY A 130 13.53 6.14 3.21
N ARG A 131 12.50 6.47 2.41
CA ARG A 131 11.16 6.87 2.91
C ARG A 131 10.64 5.96 4.02
N TYR A 132 10.83 4.65 3.87
CA TYR A 132 10.29 3.65 4.80
C TYR A 132 11.29 3.24 5.90
N ALA A 133 12.41 3.94 6.08
CA ALA A 133 13.49 3.53 7.00
C ALA A 133 13.04 3.38 8.46
N ALA A 134 12.07 4.20 8.91
CA ALA A 134 11.55 4.14 10.27
C ALA A 134 10.80 2.82 10.57
N LEU A 135 10.39 2.07 9.53
CA LEU A 135 9.76 0.77 9.69
C LEU A 135 10.75 -0.32 10.11
N ASP A 136 12.07 -0.12 9.97
CA ASP A 136 13.09 -1.09 10.36
C ASP A 136 13.36 -1.12 11.86
N LYS A 137 12.91 -0.11 12.62
CA LYS A 137 13.22 0.04 14.04
C LYS A 137 12.59 -1.10 14.86
N PRO A 138 13.38 -1.87 15.64
CA PRO A 138 12.83 -2.78 16.64
C PRO A 138 12.02 -2.03 17.69
N GLY A 139 10.95 -2.65 18.18
CA GLY A 139 10.13 -2.04 19.21
C GLY A 139 8.75 -2.68 19.33
N ALA A 140 7.94 -2.14 20.25
CA ALA A 140 6.60 -2.61 20.53
C ALA A 140 5.59 -2.15 19.45
N TRP A 141 5.79 -2.58 18.21
CA TRP A 141 4.82 -2.40 17.13
C TRP A 141 3.50 -3.08 17.51
N LYS A 142 2.37 -2.48 17.11
CA LYS A 142 1.04 -3.04 17.37
C LYS A 142 0.87 -4.36 16.64
N THR A 143 0.57 -5.40 17.41
CA THR A 143 0.29 -6.74 16.90
C THR A 143 -1.20 -6.97 16.69
N VAL A 144 -1.54 -7.86 15.77
CA VAL A 144 -2.86 -8.49 15.70
C VAL A 144 -2.76 -9.95 16.12
N ASP A 145 -3.68 -10.41 16.97
CA ASP A 145 -3.72 -11.81 17.41
C ASP A 145 -4.05 -12.74 16.24
N ARG A 146 -3.27 -13.81 16.07
CA ARG A 146 -3.48 -14.81 15.03
C ARG A 146 -3.25 -16.22 15.57
N PRO A 147 -4.03 -17.23 15.15
CA PRO A 147 -3.62 -18.63 15.31
C PRO A 147 -2.40 -18.94 14.43
N ALA A 148 -1.76 -20.09 14.62
CA ALA A 148 -0.64 -20.55 13.80
C ALA A 148 -1.02 -20.77 12.33
N ARG A 149 -2.31 -20.98 12.04
CA ARG A 149 -2.85 -21.10 10.68
C ARG A 149 -3.94 -20.08 10.40
N PHE A 150 -3.72 -19.21 9.43
CA PHE A 150 -4.67 -18.16 9.07
C PHE A 150 -4.45 -17.73 7.61
N THR A 151 -5.42 -16.99 7.07
CA THR A 151 -5.29 -16.36 5.76
C THR A 151 -4.78 -14.93 5.92
N LEU A 152 -3.70 -14.61 5.22
CA LEU A 152 -3.22 -13.25 5.01
C LEU A 152 -3.89 -12.66 3.76
N ASN A 153 -4.32 -11.41 3.78
CA ASN A 153 -4.85 -10.70 2.62
C ASN A 153 -3.94 -9.55 2.20
N LEU A 154 -3.57 -9.56 0.93
CA LEU A 154 -2.92 -8.45 0.25
C LEU A 154 -3.97 -7.65 -0.51
N HIS A 155 -3.98 -6.33 -0.32
CA HIS A 155 -4.80 -5.41 -1.10
C HIS A 155 -3.97 -4.82 -2.25
N ASP A 156 -4.50 -4.87 -3.46
CA ASP A 156 -3.90 -4.34 -4.68
C ASP A 156 -4.92 -3.47 -5.44
N GLN A 157 -4.81 -2.16 -5.29
CA GLN A 157 -5.66 -1.15 -5.92
C GLN A 157 -5.62 -1.19 -7.46
N SER A 158 -4.56 -1.74 -8.06
CA SER A 158 -4.41 -1.76 -9.51
C SER A 158 -4.50 -3.13 -10.15
N SER A 159 -4.78 -4.16 -9.35
CA SER A 159 -5.03 -5.51 -9.85
C SER A 159 -3.90 -6.03 -10.75
N HIS A 160 -2.66 -5.82 -10.36
CA HIS A 160 -1.47 -6.33 -11.04
C HIS A 160 -1.37 -7.86 -11.00
N GLY A 161 -2.04 -8.50 -10.06
CA GLY A 161 -1.86 -9.92 -9.78
C GLY A 161 -0.47 -10.22 -9.19
N ALA A 162 -0.09 -11.48 -9.14
CA ALA A 162 1.22 -11.87 -8.62
C ALA A 162 1.83 -13.01 -9.41
N ASP A 163 3.14 -12.95 -9.68
CA ASP A 163 3.89 -14.13 -10.11
C ASP A 163 4.06 -15.10 -8.95
N TYR A 164 4.28 -14.56 -7.75
CA TYR A 164 4.21 -15.25 -6.48
C TYR A 164 4.08 -14.25 -5.33
N ILE A 165 3.53 -14.74 -4.22
CA ILE A 165 3.63 -14.11 -2.90
C ILE A 165 4.29 -15.11 -1.97
N ARG A 166 5.35 -14.68 -1.27
CA ARG A 166 6.04 -15.47 -0.25
C ARG A 166 5.85 -14.80 1.10
N VAL A 167 5.40 -15.56 2.09
CA VAL A 167 5.23 -15.10 3.47
C VAL A 167 6.22 -15.86 4.34
N TYR A 168 7.06 -15.10 5.02
CA TYR A 168 8.00 -15.60 6.01
C TYR A 168 7.53 -15.19 7.40
N ALA A 169 7.83 -15.99 8.42
CA ALA A 169 7.61 -15.63 9.82
C ALA A 169 8.88 -15.77 10.62
N THR A 170 9.09 -14.88 11.59
CA THR A 170 10.21 -14.98 12.52
C THR A 170 10.18 -16.32 13.26
N LYS A 171 11.35 -16.93 13.48
CA LYS A 171 11.52 -18.15 14.28
C LYS A 171 11.12 -17.91 15.73
N GLN A 172 10.68 -18.96 16.43
CA GLN A 172 10.43 -18.89 17.87
C GLN A 172 11.70 -18.47 18.60
N GLY A 173 11.56 -17.58 19.60
CA GLY A 173 12.69 -17.02 20.35
C GLY A 173 13.28 -15.72 19.77
N PHE A 174 12.86 -15.29 18.58
CA PHE A 174 13.13 -13.94 18.09
C PHE A 174 12.29 -12.92 18.87
N ASP A 175 12.90 -11.82 19.32
CA ASP A 175 12.21 -10.72 19.99
C ASP A 175 12.14 -9.47 19.08
N PRO A 176 10.98 -9.20 18.43
CA PRO A 176 10.80 -8.04 17.56
C PRO A 176 10.95 -6.68 18.27
N LYS A 177 10.90 -6.66 19.61
CA LYS A 177 11.02 -5.43 20.38
C LYS A 177 12.45 -4.96 20.52
N THR A 178 13.41 -5.87 20.41
CA THR A 178 14.82 -5.58 20.69
C THR A 178 15.75 -5.99 19.56
N GLN A 179 15.34 -6.91 18.68
CA GLN A 179 16.17 -7.45 17.62
C GLN A 179 15.80 -6.91 16.23
N PRO A 180 16.77 -6.52 15.40
CA PRO A 180 16.53 -6.22 13.99
C PRO A 180 16.14 -7.50 13.22
N LEU A 181 15.22 -7.37 12.27
CA LEU A 181 14.81 -8.48 11.41
C LEU A 181 15.94 -8.86 10.44
N THR A 182 16.20 -10.16 10.26
CA THR A 182 17.24 -10.69 9.36
C THR A 182 16.68 -11.85 8.56
N TRP A 183 17.28 -12.16 7.41
CA TRP A 183 16.92 -13.38 6.67
C TRP A 183 17.16 -14.65 7.50
N GLY A 184 18.19 -14.66 8.34
CA GLY A 184 18.49 -15.78 9.24
C GLY A 184 17.43 -16.00 10.33
N SER A 185 16.68 -14.95 10.71
CA SER A 185 15.61 -15.06 11.70
C SER A 185 14.27 -15.49 11.12
N LEU A 186 14.15 -15.69 9.81
CA LEU A 186 12.92 -16.01 9.09
C LEU A 186 12.84 -17.47 8.66
N GLU A 187 11.61 -17.98 8.55
CA GLU A 187 11.27 -19.23 7.85
C GLU A 187 10.09 -18.98 6.91
N LEU A 188 10.08 -19.63 5.74
CA LEU A 188 8.95 -19.57 4.81
C LEU A 188 7.76 -20.33 5.39
N VAL A 189 6.61 -19.66 5.52
CA VAL A 189 5.39 -20.20 6.13
C VAL A 189 4.16 -20.13 5.22
N GLY A 190 4.29 -19.49 4.06
CA GLY A 190 3.27 -19.44 3.03
C GLY A 190 3.89 -19.08 1.69
N GLN A 191 3.41 -19.70 0.62
CA GLN A 191 3.83 -19.36 -0.74
C GLN A 191 2.68 -19.64 -1.72
N THR A 192 2.43 -18.70 -2.61
CA THR A 192 1.49 -18.89 -3.73
C THR A 192 2.22 -19.32 -5.00
N GLY A 193 1.47 -19.89 -5.95
CA GLY A 193 1.84 -19.84 -7.36
C GLY A 193 1.46 -18.49 -7.97
N ARG A 194 1.35 -18.47 -9.31
CA ARG A 194 0.87 -17.30 -10.05
C ARG A 194 -0.60 -17.03 -9.73
N ILE A 195 -0.91 -15.79 -9.38
CA ILE A 195 -2.24 -15.30 -9.07
C ILE A 195 -2.71 -14.35 -10.19
N PRO A 196 -3.94 -14.53 -10.73
CA PRO A 196 -4.53 -13.60 -11.68
C PRO A 196 -4.67 -12.17 -11.13
N THR A 197 -4.96 -11.22 -12.01
CA THR A 197 -5.29 -9.84 -11.64
C THR A 197 -6.52 -9.79 -10.71
N GLY A 198 -6.43 -9.04 -9.61
CA GLY A 198 -7.54 -8.85 -8.67
C GLY A 198 -7.15 -7.91 -7.53
N THR A 199 -8.14 -7.40 -6.81
CA THR A 199 -7.91 -6.33 -5.80
C THR A 199 -7.61 -6.82 -4.40
N THR A 200 -7.91 -8.09 -4.11
CA THR A 200 -7.61 -8.75 -2.84
C THR A 200 -7.07 -10.15 -3.13
N THR A 201 -5.91 -10.46 -2.58
CA THR A 201 -5.25 -11.76 -2.75
C THR A 201 -5.09 -12.47 -1.41
N PRO A 202 -5.82 -13.57 -1.16
CA PRO A 202 -5.63 -14.40 0.02
C PRO A 202 -4.38 -15.27 -0.12
N VAL A 203 -3.63 -15.42 0.97
CA VAL A 203 -2.43 -16.26 1.08
C VAL A 203 -2.53 -17.07 2.36
N GLU A 204 -2.52 -18.40 2.21
CA GLU A 204 -2.51 -19.30 3.36
C GLU A 204 -1.17 -19.23 4.09
N VAL A 205 -1.23 -19.01 5.40
CA VAL A 205 -0.07 -19.01 6.30
C VAL A 205 -0.19 -20.19 7.25
N ASN A 206 0.87 -20.98 7.35
CA ASN A 206 1.02 -22.08 8.30
C ASN A 206 2.35 -21.95 9.03
N ALA A 207 2.30 -21.40 10.25
CA ALA A 207 3.46 -21.01 11.05
C ALA A 207 3.47 -21.76 12.40
N PRO A 208 3.57 -23.11 12.41
CA PRO A 208 3.50 -23.90 13.64
C PRO A 208 4.68 -23.62 14.57
N GLY A 209 4.53 -23.98 15.85
CA GLY A 209 5.57 -23.84 16.87
C GLY A 209 5.84 -22.40 17.32
N ARG A 210 4.99 -21.44 16.93
CA ARG A 210 5.13 -20.03 17.27
C ARG A 210 4.13 -19.58 18.31
N SER A 211 4.57 -18.69 19.20
CA SER A 211 3.73 -18.08 20.23
C SER A 211 4.28 -16.71 20.62
N GLY A 212 3.39 -15.76 20.89
CA GLY A 212 3.77 -14.39 21.26
C GLY A 212 4.01 -13.49 20.05
N HIS A 213 4.73 -12.38 20.25
CA HIS A 213 4.99 -11.38 19.21
C HIS A 213 5.96 -11.92 18.15
N HIS A 214 5.50 -11.99 16.91
CA HIS A 214 6.28 -12.32 15.72
C HIS A 214 6.11 -11.27 14.62
N VAL A 215 7.04 -11.28 13.66
CA VAL A 215 6.93 -10.49 12.43
C VAL A 215 6.71 -11.45 11.27
N LEU A 216 5.68 -11.16 10.47
CA LEU A 216 5.53 -11.71 9.13
C LEU A 216 6.24 -10.79 8.15
N PHE A 217 7.07 -11.35 7.30
CA PHE A 217 7.70 -10.65 6.19
C PHE A 217 7.13 -11.19 4.88
N THR A 218 6.42 -10.36 4.14
CA THR A 218 5.76 -10.74 2.89
C THR A 218 6.48 -10.12 1.70
N VAL A 219 6.84 -10.94 0.73
CA VAL A 219 7.36 -10.54 -0.57
C VAL A 219 6.27 -10.78 -1.61
N TRP A 220 5.81 -9.73 -2.27
CA TRP A 220 4.89 -9.83 -3.40
C TRP A 220 5.62 -9.45 -4.68
N GLN A 221 5.77 -10.42 -5.59
CA GLN A 221 6.23 -10.15 -6.96
C GLN A 221 5.00 -9.89 -7.84
N ALA A 222 4.81 -8.64 -8.25
CA ALA A 222 3.71 -8.28 -9.13
C ALA A 222 3.95 -8.78 -10.56
N SER A 223 2.89 -9.09 -11.31
CA SER A 223 3.01 -9.72 -12.63
C SER A 223 3.21 -8.73 -13.80
N HIS A 224 3.03 -7.43 -13.56
CA HIS A 224 3.03 -6.41 -14.61
C HIS A 224 4.44 -5.96 -15.03
N LEU A 225 5.41 -6.01 -14.11
CA LEU A 225 6.82 -5.62 -14.27
C LEU A 225 7.70 -6.41 -13.30
N ASP A 226 9.03 -6.32 -13.42
CA ASP A 226 9.92 -6.72 -12.34
C ASP A 226 9.84 -5.71 -11.19
N GLN A 227 8.76 -5.83 -10.42
CA GLN A 227 8.42 -4.98 -9.30
C GLN A 227 8.04 -5.86 -8.11
N SER A 228 8.86 -5.79 -7.06
CA SER A 228 8.69 -6.56 -5.84
C SER A 228 8.34 -5.64 -4.68
N TYR A 229 7.36 -6.02 -3.88
CA TYR A 229 6.94 -5.31 -2.67
C TYR A 229 7.36 -6.06 -1.42
N TYR A 230 7.60 -5.33 -0.34
CA TYR A 230 8.15 -5.86 0.92
C TYR A 230 7.37 -5.36 2.12
N PHE A 231 6.69 -6.26 2.84
CA PHE A 231 5.81 -5.86 3.93
C PHE A 231 6.16 -6.57 5.22
N CYS A 232 6.36 -5.82 6.30
CA CYS A 232 6.38 -6.37 7.66
C CYS A 232 5.01 -6.19 8.30
N SER A 233 4.42 -7.27 8.81
CA SER A 233 3.20 -7.25 9.65
C SER A 233 3.51 -7.83 11.01
N ASP A 234 3.21 -7.12 12.08
CA ASP A 234 3.40 -7.60 13.45
C ASP A 234 2.17 -8.39 13.91
N VAL A 235 2.39 -9.62 14.36
CA VAL A 235 1.34 -10.53 14.83
C VAL A 235 1.66 -11.04 16.22
N ASN A 236 0.64 -11.45 16.95
CA ASN A 236 0.78 -12.16 18.21
C ASN A 236 0.17 -13.56 18.05
N PHE A 237 0.99 -14.60 18.04
CA PHE A 237 0.51 -15.98 17.92
C PHE A 237 -0.07 -16.46 19.25
N THR A 238 -1.36 -16.79 19.27
CA THR A 238 -2.12 -17.03 20.52
C THR A 238 -2.38 -18.49 20.85
N ASP A 239 -2.20 -19.43 19.91
CA ASP A 239 -2.49 -20.86 20.10
C ASP A 239 -1.26 -21.70 20.55
N GLY A 240 -0.18 -21.03 20.97
CA GLY A 240 0.93 -21.65 21.70
C GLY A 240 1.76 -22.64 20.87
N GLY A 241 1.72 -22.57 19.54
CA GLY A 241 2.48 -23.45 18.66
C GLY A 241 2.04 -24.91 18.68
N THR A 242 0.96 -25.26 19.38
CA THR A 242 0.38 -26.60 19.32
C THR A 242 -0.24 -26.76 17.95
N PRO A 243 0.10 -27.79 17.16
CA PRO A 243 -0.63 -28.08 15.94
C PRO A 243 -2.05 -28.42 16.39
N THR A 244 -2.96 -27.47 16.28
CA THR A 244 -4.38 -27.77 16.36
C THR A 244 -4.63 -28.71 15.19
N SER A 245 -4.74 -30.01 15.48
CA SER A 245 -5.26 -30.98 14.53
C SER A 245 -6.65 -30.51 14.18
N THR A 246 -6.77 -29.78 13.08
CA THR A 246 -8.05 -29.38 12.53
C THR A 246 -8.72 -30.68 12.09
N THR A 247 -9.54 -31.26 12.95
CA THR A 247 -10.58 -32.16 12.48
C THR A 247 -11.44 -31.31 11.56
N THR A 248 -11.25 -31.46 10.26
CA THR A 248 -12.13 -30.91 9.24
C THR A 248 -13.48 -31.60 9.41
N THR A 249 -14.32 -31.08 10.29
CA THR A 249 -15.75 -31.37 10.23
C THR A 249 -16.26 -30.58 9.05
N THR A 250 -16.36 -31.24 7.90
CA THR A 250 -17.11 -30.76 6.74
C THR A 250 -18.58 -30.65 7.16
N THR A 251 -18.97 -29.52 7.75
CA THR A 251 -20.38 -29.18 7.90
C THR A 251 -20.82 -28.61 6.56
N THR A 252 -21.57 -29.41 5.82
CA THR A 252 -22.34 -28.94 4.65
C THR A 252 -23.35 -27.91 5.14
N THR A 253 -23.02 -26.63 5.02
CA THR A 253 -23.95 -25.53 5.36
C THR A 253 -24.77 -25.18 4.14
N THR A 254 -26.07 -25.47 4.21
CA THR A 254 -27.08 -25.08 3.23
C THR A 254 -27.15 -23.56 3.12
N THR A 255 -26.92 -23.04 1.91
CA THR A 255 -27.11 -21.63 1.56
C THR A 255 -28.60 -21.30 1.61
N THR A 256 -29.06 -20.55 2.61
CA THR A 256 -30.40 -19.94 2.58
C THR A 256 -30.24 -18.45 2.24
N THR A 257 -30.42 -18.11 0.98
CA THR A 257 -30.52 -16.74 0.50
C THR A 257 -31.88 -16.17 0.89
N THR A 258 -31.95 -15.34 1.93
CA THR A 258 -33.07 -14.40 2.09
C THR A 258 -32.71 -13.11 1.37
N SER A 259 -33.27 -12.96 0.16
CA SER A 259 -33.22 -11.73 -0.63
C SER A 259 -34.27 -10.77 -0.10
N SER A 260 -33.86 -9.68 0.54
CA SER A 260 -34.69 -8.51 0.80
C SER A 260 -34.67 -7.63 -0.45
N ASP A 261 -35.83 -7.18 -0.91
CA ASP A 261 -36.02 -6.28 -2.05
C ASP A 261 -35.04 -5.10 -2.06
N VAL A 262 -34.45 -4.83 -3.23
CA VAL A 262 -33.43 -3.80 -3.46
C VAL A 262 -34.10 -2.43 -3.69
N PRO A 263 -33.86 -1.41 -2.86
CA PRO A 263 -34.19 -0.04 -3.22
C PRO A 263 -33.19 0.46 -4.27
N SER A 264 -33.68 1.10 -5.33
CA SER A 264 -32.92 1.55 -6.51
C SER A 264 -31.89 2.67 -6.28
N ARG A 265 -31.53 2.95 -5.02
CA ARG A 265 -30.45 3.85 -4.57
C ARG A 265 -29.75 3.34 -3.29
N GLY A 266 -29.79 2.03 -3.05
CA GLY A 266 -29.24 1.42 -1.83
C GLY A 266 -27.93 0.67 -2.05
N CYS A 267 -27.37 0.17 -0.95
CA CYS A 267 -26.38 -0.89 -0.94
C CYS A 267 -26.94 -2.10 -0.20
N SER A 268 -26.35 -3.28 -0.41
CA SER A 268 -26.59 -4.47 0.39
C SER A 268 -25.29 -4.90 1.07
N ALA A 269 -25.41 -5.59 2.21
CA ALA A 269 -24.28 -6.14 2.92
C ALA A 269 -24.53 -7.61 3.25
N THR A 270 -23.50 -8.44 3.11
CA THR A 270 -23.53 -9.87 3.45
C THR A 270 -22.43 -10.17 4.45
N TYR A 271 -22.73 -11.05 5.41
CA TYR A 271 -21.88 -11.38 6.53
C TYR A 271 -21.35 -12.81 6.40
N ARG A 272 -20.05 -13.01 6.64
CA ARG A 272 -19.44 -14.34 6.70
C ARG A 272 -18.44 -14.43 7.84
N THR A 273 -18.66 -15.36 8.77
CA THR A 273 -17.61 -15.77 9.71
C THR A 273 -16.54 -16.53 8.95
N THR A 274 -15.30 -16.04 9.01
CA THR A 274 -14.15 -16.65 8.31
C THR A 274 -13.32 -17.54 9.22
N ALA A 275 -13.31 -17.25 10.53
CA ALA A 275 -12.68 -18.10 11.54
C ALA A 275 -13.38 -17.94 12.89
N GLN A 276 -13.36 -18.97 13.72
CA GLN A 276 -13.85 -18.92 15.11
C GLN A 276 -12.91 -19.72 16.01
N TRP A 277 -12.65 -19.20 17.21
CA TRP A 277 -11.85 -19.84 18.25
C TRP A 277 -12.51 -19.64 19.62
N SER A 278 -11.92 -20.23 20.66
CA SER A 278 -12.43 -20.05 22.02
C SER A 278 -12.40 -18.59 22.42
N GLY A 279 -13.58 -18.00 22.64
CA GLY A 279 -13.73 -16.61 23.09
C GLY A 279 -13.63 -15.54 22.00
N GLY A 280 -13.51 -15.90 20.71
CA GLY A 280 -13.53 -14.91 19.63
C GLY A 280 -13.72 -15.48 18.24
N PHE A 281 -13.92 -14.58 17.28
CA PHE A 281 -14.11 -14.93 15.87
C PHE A 281 -13.65 -13.80 14.96
N GLN A 282 -13.40 -14.15 13.69
CA GLN A 282 -13.18 -13.23 12.60
C GLN A 282 -14.35 -13.32 11.62
N ALA A 283 -14.81 -12.16 11.17
CA ALA A 283 -15.85 -12.05 10.16
C ALA A 283 -15.47 -11.08 9.06
N GLU A 284 -16.01 -11.33 7.88
CA GLU A 284 -15.93 -10.48 6.71
C GLU A 284 -17.34 -10.02 6.35
N VAL A 285 -17.44 -8.75 5.95
CA VAL A 285 -18.65 -8.17 5.41
C VAL A 285 -18.38 -7.70 4.00
N ARG A 286 -19.16 -8.21 3.04
CA ARG A 286 -19.15 -7.74 1.65
C ARG A 286 -20.27 -6.76 1.43
N VAL A 287 -19.93 -5.55 0.99
CA VAL A 287 -20.86 -4.48 0.62
C VAL A 287 -20.98 -4.43 -0.89
N THR A 288 -22.20 -4.37 -1.41
CA THR A 288 -22.48 -4.30 -2.85
C THR A 288 -23.38 -3.10 -3.12
N ALA A 289 -23.01 -2.24 -4.07
CA ALA A 289 -23.86 -1.16 -4.54
C ALA A 289 -25.04 -1.74 -5.34
N GLY A 290 -26.21 -1.11 -5.24
CA GLY A 290 -27.37 -1.45 -6.05
C GLY A 290 -27.19 -1.06 -7.53
N SER A 291 -28.30 -0.72 -8.20
CA SER A 291 -28.29 -0.33 -9.61
C SER A 291 -27.66 1.04 -9.91
N ALA A 292 -27.23 1.78 -8.89
CA ALA A 292 -26.58 3.08 -9.02
C ALA A 292 -25.20 3.06 -8.38
N ALA A 293 -24.27 3.86 -8.91
CA ALA A 293 -22.99 4.09 -8.26
C ALA A 293 -23.19 4.85 -6.94
N ILE A 294 -22.36 4.54 -5.94
CA ILE A 294 -22.38 5.15 -4.61
C ILE A 294 -21.01 5.73 -4.31
N THR A 295 -20.95 6.76 -3.47
CA THR A 295 -19.68 7.40 -3.07
C THR A 295 -19.25 7.03 -1.66
N GLY A 296 -20.18 6.48 -0.88
CA GLY A 296 -19.92 5.91 0.44
C GLY A 296 -20.97 4.89 0.84
N TRP A 297 -20.67 4.17 1.90
CA TRP A 297 -21.56 3.18 2.49
C TRP A 297 -21.37 3.11 3.99
N THR A 298 -22.44 2.77 4.70
CA THR A 298 -22.45 2.48 6.13
C THR A 298 -23.22 1.20 6.38
N VAL A 299 -22.59 0.23 7.03
CA VAL A 299 -23.22 -1.04 7.44
C VAL A 299 -23.50 -1.02 8.93
N GLY A 300 -24.73 -1.31 9.31
CA GLY A 300 -25.15 -1.43 10.71
C GLY A 300 -25.50 -2.87 11.08
N TRP A 301 -25.17 -3.28 12.30
CA TRP A 301 -25.67 -4.54 12.87
C TRP A 301 -25.69 -4.51 14.40
N THR A 302 -26.39 -5.48 15.01
CA THR A 302 -26.43 -5.65 16.46
C THR A 302 -26.01 -7.08 16.81
N PHE A 303 -25.09 -7.20 17.76
CA PHE A 303 -24.70 -8.48 18.35
C PHE A 303 -25.73 -8.97 19.37
N ALA A 304 -26.00 -10.28 19.38
CA ALA A 304 -27.11 -10.86 20.12
C ALA A 304 -26.72 -11.40 21.51
N ALA A 305 -25.45 -11.74 21.71
CA ALA A 305 -24.95 -12.50 22.85
C ALA A 305 -23.71 -11.84 23.51
N GLY A 306 -23.61 -10.50 23.44
CA GLY A 306 -22.56 -9.74 24.11
C GLY A 306 -21.21 -9.71 23.38
N GLU A 307 -21.19 -10.10 22.11
CA GLU A 307 -20.02 -10.00 21.25
C GLU A 307 -19.56 -8.54 21.11
N ARG A 308 -18.26 -8.32 20.90
CA ARG A 308 -17.68 -6.97 20.74
C ARG A 308 -16.62 -6.96 19.67
N VAL A 309 -16.67 -5.99 18.76
CA VAL A 309 -15.56 -5.78 17.80
C VAL A 309 -14.31 -5.35 18.57
N ASN A 310 -13.22 -6.11 18.43
CA ASN A 310 -11.91 -5.80 18.99
C ASN A 310 -11.05 -5.02 18.00
N SER A 311 -11.11 -5.37 16.71
CA SER A 311 -10.38 -4.69 15.65
C SER A 311 -11.13 -4.80 14.33
N ILE A 312 -11.08 -3.76 13.51
CA ILE A 312 -11.71 -3.70 12.18
C ILE A 312 -10.71 -3.16 11.15
N TRP A 313 -10.77 -3.66 9.93
CA TRP A 313 -9.99 -3.17 8.79
C TRP A 313 -10.89 -3.07 7.56
N GLY A 314 -10.54 -2.18 6.62
CA GLY A 314 -11.39 -1.88 5.47
C GLY A 314 -12.64 -1.05 5.80
N ALA A 315 -12.83 -0.66 7.06
CA ALA A 315 -13.91 0.20 7.53
C ALA A 315 -13.47 0.93 8.81
N THR A 316 -14.22 1.98 9.18
CA THR A 316 -14.13 2.59 10.52
C THR A 316 -15.43 2.33 11.26
N ALA A 317 -15.36 1.76 12.47
CA ALA A 317 -16.54 1.39 13.26
C ALA A 317 -16.74 2.31 14.46
N THR A 318 -18.00 2.59 14.78
CA THR A 318 -18.45 3.08 16.08
C THR A 318 -19.32 2.01 16.74
N THR A 319 -19.16 1.84 18.05
CA THR A 319 -19.90 0.84 18.83
C THR A 319 -20.63 1.50 20.00
N SER A 320 -21.90 1.21 20.16
CA SER A 320 -22.73 1.64 21.30
C SER A 320 -23.47 0.44 21.87
N GLY A 321 -23.04 -0.06 23.03
CA GLY A 321 -23.50 -1.35 23.55
C GLY A 321 -23.15 -2.48 22.59
N THR A 322 -24.16 -3.24 22.15
CA THR A 322 -24.01 -4.32 21.16
C THR A 322 -24.26 -3.88 19.71
N SER A 323 -24.62 -2.61 19.49
CA SER A 323 -24.83 -2.06 18.16
C SER A 323 -23.51 -1.55 17.56
N VAL A 324 -23.24 -1.96 16.32
CA VAL A 324 -22.06 -1.58 15.54
C VAL A 324 -22.51 -0.84 14.28
N SER A 325 -21.84 0.27 13.98
CA SER A 325 -21.97 0.99 12.72
C SER A 325 -20.59 1.11 12.08
N ALA A 326 -20.39 0.47 10.93
CA ALA A 326 -19.14 0.48 10.17
C ALA A 326 -19.31 1.28 8.88
N ARG A 327 -18.57 2.37 8.73
CA ARG A 327 -18.53 3.18 7.51
C ARG A 327 -17.29 2.87 6.67
N ASN A 328 -17.37 3.10 5.37
CA ASN A 328 -16.27 2.90 4.45
C ASN A 328 -14.97 3.60 4.91
N ALA A 329 -13.83 2.98 4.59
CA ALA A 329 -12.55 3.67 4.62
C ALA A 329 -12.48 4.67 3.46
N ALA A 330 -11.54 5.61 3.53
CA ALA A 330 -11.42 6.68 2.52
C ALA A 330 -11.23 6.15 1.08
N TYR A 331 -10.66 4.96 0.92
CA TYR A 331 -10.30 4.39 -0.39
C TYR A 331 -11.36 3.44 -0.98
N ASN A 332 -12.36 3.01 -0.21
CA ASN A 332 -13.29 1.96 -0.64
C ASN A 332 -14.77 2.35 -0.52
N GLY A 333 -15.07 3.66 -0.42
CA GLY A 333 -16.44 4.18 -0.42
C GLY A 333 -17.09 4.23 -1.80
N SER A 334 -16.31 4.58 -2.82
CA SER A 334 -16.80 4.72 -4.20
C SER A 334 -16.94 3.36 -4.86
N LEU A 335 -18.17 2.95 -5.19
CA LEU A 335 -18.46 1.72 -5.92
C LEU A 335 -19.34 2.06 -7.13
N ALA A 336 -18.97 1.52 -8.29
CA ALA A 336 -19.85 1.54 -9.46
C ALA A 336 -21.15 0.75 -9.19
N ALA A 337 -22.18 0.93 -10.00
CA ALA A 337 -23.40 0.13 -9.92
C ALA A 337 -23.07 -1.37 -9.98
N GLY A 338 -23.61 -2.16 -9.03
CA GLY A 338 -23.29 -3.59 -8.87
C GLY A 338 -21.87 -3.90 -8.36
N GLY A 339 -21.01 -2.88 -8.20
CA GLY A 339 -19.67 -3.02 -7.66
C GLY A 339 -19.69 -3.40 -6.18
N SER A 340 -18.62 -4.04 -5.71
CA SER A 340 -18.53 -4.51 -4.33
C SER A 340 -17.18 -4.26 -3.70
N THR A 341 -17.18 -4.10 -2.38
CA THR A 341 -15.98 -4.10 -1.54
C THR A 341 -16.17 -5.02 -0.33
N THR A 342 -15.08 -5.30 0.38
CA THR A 342 -15.08 -6.08 1.61
C THR A 342 -14.38 -5.33 2.74
N PHE A 343 -14.86 -5.53 3.96
CA PHE A 343 -14.16 -5.17 5.18
C PHE A 343 -14.23 -6.35 6.15
N GLY A 344 -13.30 -6.41 7.10
CA GLY A 344 -13.24 -7.50 8.06
C GLY A 344 -13.05 -6.99 9.47
N PHE A 345 -13.41 -7.83 10.44
CA PHE A 345 -13.20 -7.53 11.85
C PHE A 345 -12.94 -8.80 12.65
N VAL A 346 -12.26 -8.62 13.79
CA VAL A 346 -12.17 -9.61 14.87
C VAL A 346 -13.07 -9.14 15.99
N ALA A 347 -13.83 -10.06 16.57
CA ALA A 347 -14.71 -9.80 17.71
C ALA A 347 -14.57 -10.89 18.78
N SER A 348 -14.83 -10.52 20.02
CA SER A 348 -14.91 -11.44 21.15
C SER A 348 -16.29 -12.09 21.24
N GLY A 349 -16.35 -13.29 21.81
CA GLY A 349 -17.58 -14.08 21.94
C GLY A 349 -17.65 -15.23 20.92
N THR A 350 -18.85 -15.78 20.76
CA THR A 350 -19.14 -16.82 19.76
C THR A 350 -19.76 -16.14 18.54
N ALA A 351 -19.34 -16.49 17.32
CA ALA A 351 -19.86 -15.84 16.12
C ALA A 351 -21.35 -16.12 15.95
N GLY A 352 -22.14 -15.06 15.98
CA GLY A 352 -23.52 -15.08 15.49
C GLY A 352 -23.62 -14.80 13.99
N THR A 353 -24.85 -14.83 13.48
CA THR A 353 -25.21 -14.37 12.13
C THR A 353 -26.12 -13.14 12.26
N PRO A 354 -25.57 -11.95 12.52
CA PRO A 354 -26.38 -10.77 12.71
C PRO A 354 -27.04 -10.33 11.40
N THR A 355 -28.23 -9.77 11.49
CA THR A 355 -28.87 -9.10 10.36
C THR A 355 -28.13 -7.78 10.09
N LEU A 356 -27.65 -7.61 8.86
CA LEU A 356 -26.99 -6.38 8.43
C LEU A 356 -27.98 -5.40 7.79
N THR A 357 -27.78 -4.11 8.05
CA THR A 357 -28.36 -3.02 7.27
C THR A 357 -27.25 -2.33 6.48
N CYS A 358 -27.58 -1.73 5.34
CA CYS A 358 -26.63 -0.97 4.52
C CYS A 358 -27.27 0.30 3.99
N THR A 359 -26.62 1.44 4.22
CA THR A 359 -27.03 2.76 3.75
C THR A 359 -25.95 3.31 2.82
N ALA A 360 -26.33 3.66 1.59
CA ALA A 360 -25.46 4.29 0.61
C ALA A 360 -25.52 5.83 0.70
N SER A 361 -24.44 6.51 0.31
CA SER A 361 -24.35 7.98 0.20
C SER A 361 -23.81 8.46 -1.13
#